data_AF-A0A0C7N549-F1
#
_entry.id   AF-A0A0C7N549-F1
#
_cell.length_a   1.000
_cell.length_b   1.000
_cell.length_c   1.000
_cell.angle_alpha   90.00
_cell.angle_beta   90.00
_cell.angle_gamma   90.00
#
_symmetry.space_group_name_H-M   'P 1'
#
loop_
_entity.id
_entity.type
_entity.pdbx_description
1 polymer ?
#
loop_
_entity_poly.entity_id
_entity_poly.type
_entity_poly.pdbx_seq_one_letter_code
_entity_poly.pdbx_strand_id
1 'polypeptide(L)'
;MASFVTVRGQAISLESQTESLLSKYAQFAQTTSSDATGQERTLDNKLEKVLIQRQDIVDSLRKICDETQGISTSKTLQVQRHQEVLQEHRQHFRNLRSSIQQERNRLNLLFSVKKDIAQQSEESPDAYIQDESRRIEESHNVVDSLLSQAWQTRDQFASQRAVLQSAGDKMMNTLQRVPVINQVIAKINTRRKKNALILAGLITLCILFLFFTW
;
A
#
# COMPACT_ATOMS: atom_id res chain seq x y z
N MET A 1 -21.83 9.14 12.66
CA MET A 1 -21.47 8.58 11.33
C MET A 1 -20.04 8.99 11.03
N ALA A 2 -19.13 8.05 10.77
CA ALA A 2 -17.76 8.39 10.41
C ALA A 2 -17.74 9.15 9.08
N SER A 3 -17.03 10.28 9.01
CA SER A 3 -16.92 11.05 7.78
C SER A 3 -16.12 10.27 6.74
N PHE A 4 -16.57 10.28 5.47
CA PHE A 4 -15.88 9.66 4.33
C PHE A 4 -14.39 10.02 4.29
N VAL A 5 -14.04 11.25 4.69
CA VAL A 5 -12.65 11.73 4.76
C VAL A 5 -11.82 10.97 5.80
N THR A 6 -12.40 10.67 6.96
CA THR A 6 -11.73 9.96 8.05
C THR A 6 -11.48 8.49 7.67
N VAL A 7 -12.49 7.81 7.14
CA VAL A 7 -12.38 6.40 6.72
C VAL A 7 -11.41 6.27 5.54
N ARG A 8 -11.40 7.23 4.62
CA ARG A 8 -10.40 7.30 3.54
C ARG A 8 -8.98 7.50 4.07
N GLY A 9 -8.79 8.39 5.05
CA GLY A 9 -7.48 8.58 5.67
C GLY A 9 -6.94 7.28 6.27
N GLN A 10 -7.80 6.51 6.92
CA GLN A 10 -7.45 5.18 7.44
C GLN A 10 -7.09 4.20 6.33
N ALA A 11 -7.87 4.15 5.24
CA ALA A 11 -7.58 3.29 4.09
C ALA A 11 -6.20 3.57 3.47
N ILE A 12 -5.83 4.85 3.33
CA ILE A 12 -4.52 5.26 2.80
C ILE A 12 -3.39 4.87 3.76
N SER A 13 -3.57 5.06 5.07
CA SER A 13 -2.54 4.66 6.04
C SER A 13 -2.28 3.14 6.02
N LEU A 14 -3.34 2.34 5.90
CA LEU A 14 -3.23 0.89 5.82
C LEU A 14 -2.63 0.42 4.49
N GLU A 15 -2.90 1.14 3.40
CA GLU A 15 -2.27 0.91 2.11
C GLU A 15 -0.75 1.06 2.18
N SER A 16 -0.27 2.19 2.71
CA SER A 16 1.17 2.43 2.92
C SER A 16 1.80 1.41 3.86
N GLN A 17 1.09 1.03 4.93
CA GLN A 17 1.54 -0.02 5.84
C GLN A 17 1.67 -1.38 5.13
N THR A 18 0.67 -1.75 4.32
CA THR A 18 0.66 -3.01 3.56
C THR A 18 1.85 -3.07 2.60
N GLU A 19 2.13 -1.98 1.89
CA GLU A 19 3.25 -1.89 0.96
C GLU A 19 4.61 -2.05 1.67
N SER A 20 4.78 -1.41 2.84
CA SER A 20 5.99 -1.57 3.65
C SER A 20 6.19 -3.01 4.15
N LEU A 21 5.10 -3.71 4.48
CA LEU A 21 5.13 -5.11 4.91
C LEU A 21 5.40 -6.04 3.72
N LEU A 22 4.80 -5.78 2.56
CA LEU A 22 5.06 -6.53 1.33
C LEU A 22 6.53 -6.42 0.91
N SER A 23 7.12 -5.22 1.00
CA SER A 23 8.55 -5.02 0.71
C SER A 23 9.44 -5.83 1.65
N LYS A 24 9.14 -5.83 2.96
CA LYS A 24 9.86 -6.66 3.93
C LYS A 24 9.66 -8.15 3.68
N TYR A 25 8.46 -8.57 3.28
CA TYR A 25 8.17 -9.95 2.93
C TYR A 25 8.93 -10.39 1.66
N ALA A 26 9.07 -9.50 0.68
CA ALA A 26 9.80 -9.76 -0.54
C ALA A 26 11.31 -9.96 -0.30
N GLN A 27 11.88 -9.33 0.73
CA GLN A 27 13.27 -9.59 1.12
C GLN A 27 13.48 -11.04 1.58
N PHE A 28 12.49 -11.66 2.23
CA PHE A 28 12.56 -13.07 2.60
C PHE A 28 12.48 -14.03 1.40
N ALA A 29 11.89 -13.60 0.28
CA ALA A 29 11.94 -14.35 -0.96
C ALA A 29 13.32 -14.31 -1.64
N GLN A 30 14.16 -13.33 -1.29
CA GLN A 30 15.51 -13.19 -1.84
C GLN A 30 16.56 -13.89 -0.97
N THR A 31 16.30 -14.04 0.33
CA THR A 31 17.23 -14.65 1.30
C THR A 31 16.93 -16.12 1.58
N THR A 32 16.19 -16.79 0.66
CA THR A 32 15.55 -18.10 0.86
C THR A 32 16.40 -19.07 1.70
N SER A 33 15.94 -19.31 2.93
CA SER A 33 16.39 -20.37 3.81
C SER A 33 15.56 -21.63 3.62
N SER A 34 16.17 -22.81 3.84
CA SER A 34 15.55 -24.14 3.71
C SER A 34 14.22 -24.25 4.47
N ASP A 35 14.12 -23.57 5.62
CA ASP A 35 12.91 -23.50 6.45
C ASP A 35 12.30 -22.10 6.53
N ALA A 36 10.99 -22.06 6.80
CA ALA A 36 10.26 -20.84 7.12
C ALA A 36 10.74 -20.26 8.45
N THR A 37 11.42 -19.11 8.40
CA THR A 37 11.89 -18.44 9.61
C THR A 37 10.68 -18.02 10.44
N GLY A 38 10.72 -18.17 11.77
CA GLY A 38 9.59 -17.79 12.63
C GLY A 38 9.10 -16.36 12.39
N GLN A 39 10.02 -15.45 12.05
CA GLN A 39 9.74 -14.07 11.66
C GLN A 39 8.90 -13.96 10.39
N GLU A 40 9.18 -14.75 9.35
CA GLU A 40 8.41 -14.80 8.11
C GLU A 40 6.96 -15.24 8.35
N ARG A 41 6.75 -16.30 9.14
CA ARG A 41 5.40 -16.75 9.52
C ARG A 41 4.64 -15.66 10.28
N THR A 42 5.31 -14.92 11.16
CA THR A 42 4.65 -13.79 11.83
C THR A 42 4.31 -12.65 10.85
N LEU A 43 5.14 -12.42 9.84
CA LEU A 43 4.94 -11.38 8.83
C LEU A 43 3.81 -11.75 7.86
N ASP A 44 3.75 -13.01 7.44
CA ASP A 44 2.68 -13.60 6.61
C ASP A 44 1.31 -13.43 7.30
N ASN A 45 1.21 -13.84 8.57
CA ASN A 45 0.01 -13.66 9.39
C ASN A 45 -0.36 -12.17 9.59
N LYS A 46 0.63 -11.29 9.75
CA LYS A 46 0.38 -9.83 9.87
C LYS A 46 -0.15 -9.26 8.56
N LEU A 47 0.42 -9.64 7.42
CA LEU A 47 -0.02 -9.24 6.09
C LEU A 47 -1.46 -9.67 5.83
N GLU A 48 -1.81 -10.91 6.16
CA GLU A 48 -3.17 -11.43 6.00
C GLU A 48 -4.17 -10.64 6.85
N LYS A 49 -3.85 -10.38 8.13
CA LYS A 49 -4.69 -9.56 9.01
C LYS A 49 -4.89 -8.14 8.49
N VAL A 50 -3.83 -7.48 8.03
CA VAL A 50 -3.91 -6.10 7.49
C VAL A 50 -4.71 -6.06 6.19
N LEU A 51 -4.58 -7.08 5.32
CA LEU A 51 -5.37 -7.17 4.09
C LEU A 51 -6.86 -7.39 4.36
N ILE A 52 -7.22 -8.17 5.39
CA ILE A 52 -8.61 -8.34 5.84
C ILE A 52 -9.14 -7.01 6.40
N GLN A 53 -8.39 -6.37 7.30
CA GLN A 53 -8.79 -5.08 7.86
C GLN A 53 -8.98 -4.00 6.78
N ARG A 54 -8.12 -3.98 5.74
CA ARG A 54 -8.24 -3.06 4.61
C ARG A 54 -9.48 -3.35 3.77
N GLN A 55 -9.86 -4.61 3.60
CA GLN A 55 -11.12 -5.00 2.96
C GLN A 55 -12.32 -4.42 3.72
N ASP A 56 -12.38 -4.60 5.03
CA ASP A 56 -13.51 -4.11 5.85
C ASP A 56 -13.68 -2.59 5.76
N ILE A 57 -12.57 -1.86 5.71
CA ILE A 57 -12.57 -0.39 5.59
C ILE A 57 -12.99 0.05 4.19
N VAL A 58 -12.55 -0.65 3.14
CA VAL A 58 -12.97 -0.39 1.75
C VAL A 58 -14.45 -0.70 1.57
N ASP A 59 -14.96 -1.76 2.18
CA ASP A 59 -16.40 -2.10 2.17
C ASP A 59 -17.21 -1.08 2.97
N SER A 60 -16.67 -0.56 4.08
CA SER A 60 -17.28 0.55 4.81
C SER A 60 -17.32 1.84 3.99
N LEU A 61 -16.26 2.15 3.23
CA LEU A 61 -16.24 3.27 2.28
C LEU A 61 -17.29 3.11 1.18
N ARG A 62 -17.47 1.87 0.69
CA ARG A 62 -18.50 1.55 -0.31
C ARG A 62 -19.91 1.76 0.25
N LYS A 63 -20.19 1.28 1.47
CA LYS A 63 -21.48 1.49 2.14
C LYS A 63 -21.80 2.98 2.38
N ILE A 64 -20.81 3.75 2.84
CA ILE A 64 -20.96 5.21 2.99
C ILE A 64 -21.24 5.88 1.63
N CYS A 65 -20.64 5.34 0.56
CA CYS A 65 -21.01 5.72 -0.80
C CYS A 65 -22.49 5.37 -1.05
N ASP A 66 -22.88 4.11 -1.00
CA ASP A 66 -24.23 3.70 -1.38
C ASP A 66 -25.36 4.38 -0.56
N GLU A 67 -25.09 4.75 0.71
CA GLU A 67 -26.02 5.45 1.61
C GLU A 67 -26.13 6.98 1.36
N THR A 68 -25.13 7.62 0.74
CA THR A 68 -25.14 9.08 0.53
C THR A 68 -25.84 9.40 -0.80
N GLN A 69 -27.06 9.93 -0.75
CA GLN A 69 -27.76 10.41 -1.95
C GLN A 69 -26.99 11.56 -2.63
N GLY A 70 -26.79 11.47 -3.96
CA GLY A 70 -26.14 12.52 -4.76
C GLY A 70 -24.61 12.49 -4.75
N ILE A 71 -24.00 11.31 -4.67
CA ILE A 71 -22.54 11.19 -4.74
C ILE A 71 -21.96 11.67 -6.06
N SER A 72 -20.92 12.49 -5.93
CA SER A 72 -20.03 12.82 -7.03
C SER A 72 -19.36 11.56 -7.57
N THR A 73 -19.46 11.34 -8.89
CA THR A 73 -18.78 10.27 -9.65
C THR A 73 -17.30 10.11 -9.29
N SER A 74 -16.64 11.20 -8.88
CA SER A 74 -15.25 11.19 -8.42
C SER A 74 -15.04 10.38 -7.13
N LYS A 75 -15.99 10.34 -6.20
CA LYS A 75 -15.88 9.54 -4.96
C LYS A 75 -16.09 8.05 -5.25
N THR A 76 -17.02 7.71 -6.13
CA THR A 76 -17.23 6.32 -6.57
C THR A 76 -15.98 5.76 -7.26
N LEU A 77 -15.37 6.53 -8.16
CA LEU A 77 -14.11 6.16 -8.81
C LEU A 77 -12.96 5.98 -7.81
N GLN A 78 -12.92 6.78 -6.74
CA GLN A 78 -11.92 6.63 -5.68
C GLN A 78 -12.09 5.34 -4.88
N VAL A 79 -13.32 4.97 -4.54
CA VAL A 79 -13.59 3.69 -3.85
C VAL A 79 -13.21 2.52 -4.74
N GLN A 80 -13.56 2.59 -6.03
CA GLN A 80 -13.17 1.58 -7.02
C GLN A 80 -11.63 1.44 -7.09
N ARG A 81 -10.90 2.55 -7.13
CA ARG A 81 -9.43 2.53 -7.13
C ARG A 81 -8.87 1.83 -5.89
N HIS A 82 -9.42 2.10 -4.70
CA HIS A 82 -8.97 1.41 -3.49
C HIS A 82 -9.25 -0.10 -3.52
N GLN A 83 -10.33 -0.54 -4.19
CA GLN A 83 -10.60 -1.96 -4.43
C GLN A 83 -9.59 -2.59 -5.39
N GLU A 84 -9.29 -1.92 -6.50
CA GLU A 84 -8.30 -2.37 -7.48
C GLU A 84 -6.92 -2.57 -6.84
N VAL A 85 -6.43 -1.57 -6.09
CA VAL A 85 -5.14 -1.66 -5.38
C VAL A 85 -5.16 -2.76 -4.31
N LEU A 86 -6.28 -2.97 -3.61
CA LEU A 86 -6.41 -4.06 -2.65
C LEU A 86 -6.31 -5.43 -3.33
N GLN A 87 -6.95 -5.60 -4.49
CA GLN A 87 -6.89 -6.83 -5.27
C GLN A 87 -5.49 -7.09 -5.82
N GLU A 88 -4.81 -6.05 -6.31
CA GLU A 88 -3.42 -6.12 -6.76
C GLU A 88 -2.49 -6.56 -5.63
N HIS A 89 -2.58 -5.92 -4.45
CA HIS A 89 -1.76 -6.29 -3.29
C HIS A 89 -2.02 -7.74 -2.84
N ARG A 90 -3.27 -8.22 -2.90
CA ARG A 90 -3.61 -9.63 -2.61
C ARG A 90 -2.99 -10.59 -3.62
N GLN A 91 -3.04 -10.26 -4.92
CA GLN A 91 -2.41 -11.08 -5.94
C GLN A 91 -0.90 -11.11 -5.76
N HIS A 92 -0.28 -9.97 -5.51
CA HIS A 92 1.15 -9.85 -5.25
C HIS A 92 1.58 -10.69 -4.04
N PHE A 93 0.82 -10.63 -2.93
CA PHE A 93 1.06 -11.46 -1.75
C PHE A 93 0.99 -12.98 -2.06
N ARG A 94 -0.04 -13.42 -2.81
CA ARG A 94 -0.15 -14.83 -3.22
C ARG A 94 0.99 -15.28 -4.12
N ASN A 95 1.35 -14.46 -5.10
CA ASN A 95 2.47 -14.75 -6.00
C ASN A 95 3.78 -14.87 -5.22
N LEU A 96 4.02 -13.97 -4.27
CA LEU A 96 5.21 -13.98 -3.44
C LEU A 96 5.29 -15.22 -2.54
N ARG A 97 4.16 -15.61 -1.93
CA ARG A 97 4.06 -16.86 -1.15
C ARG A 97 4.31 -18.11 -2.01
N SER A 98 3.77 -18.14 -3.22
CA SER A 98 4.02 -19.23 -4.18
C SER A 98 5.49 -19.28 -4.59
N SER A 99 6.11 -18.13 -4.88
CA SER A 99 7.52 -18.05 -5.27
C SER A 99 8.45 -18.54 -4.15
N ILE A 100 8.21 -18.12 -2.90
CA ILE A 100 8.96 -18.61 -1.74
C ILE A 100 8.80 -20.13 -1.58
N GLN A 101 7.59 -20.65 -1.74
CA GLN A 101 7.35 -22.09 -1.62
C GLN A 101 8.02 -22.89 -2.76
N GLN A 102 7.99 -22.37 -3.99
CA GLN A 102 8.67 -22.98 -5.13
C GLN A 102 10.18 -23.03 -4.91
N GLU A 103 10.79 -21.95 -4.43
CA GLU A 103 12.23 -21.91 -4.17
C GLU A 103 12.61 -22.86 -3.03
N ARG A 104 11.79 -22.97 -1.98
CA ARG A 104 11.97 -23.99 -0.93
C ARG A 104 11.88 -25.41 -1.46
N ASN A 105 10.88 -25.69 -2.29
CA ASN A 105 10.73 -27.01 -2.90
C ASN A 105 11.95 -27.32 -3.77
N ARG A 106 12.46 -26.35 -4.54
CA ARG A 106 13.70 -26.47 -5.30
C ARG A 106 14.89 -26.78 -4.39
N LEU A 107 15.09 -26.03 -3.31
CA LEU A 107 16.17 -26.27 -2.34
C LEU A 107 16.08 -27.66 -1.68
N ASN A 108 14.87 -28.10 -1.31
CA ASN A 108 14.65 -29.42 -0.72
C ASN A 108 14.94 -30.56 -1.71
N LEU A 109 14.54 -30.40 -2.98
CA LEU A 109 14.86 -31.36 -4.05
C LEU A 109 16.38 -31.41 -4.30
N LEU A 110 17.04 -30.24 -4.40
CA LEU A 110 18.50 -30.17 -4.54
C LEU A 110 19.22 -30.81 -3.35
N PHE A 111 18.73 -30.63 -2.12
CA PHE A 111 19.30 -31.28 -0.94
C PHE A 111 19.12 -32.81 -0.99
N SER A 112 17.96 -33.30 -1.43
CA SER A 112 17.69 -34.73 -1.61
C SER A 112 18.61 -35.34 -2.67
N VAL A 113 18.74 -34.69 -3.83
CA VAL A 113 19.63 -35.13 -4.92
C VAL A 113 21.09 -35.09 -4.46
N LYS A 114 21.50 -34.03 -3.75
CA LYS A 114 22.86 -33.93 -3.18
C LYS A 114 23.16 -35.06 -2.18
N LYS A 115 22.17 -35.49 -1.38
CA LYS A 115 22.35 -36.61 -0.44
C LYS A 115 22.50 -37.95 -1.18
N ASP A 116 21.70 -38.16 -2.22
CA ASP A 116 21.74 -39.38 -3.04
C ASP A 116 23.05 -39.48 -3.83
N ILE A 117 23.47 -38.38 -4.47
CA ILE A 117 24.76 -38.27 -5.15
C ILE A 117 25.91 -38.48 -4.16
N ALA A 118 25.90 -37.83 -2.99
CA ALA A 118 26.97 -38.03 -1.99
C ALA A 118 27.08 -39.49 -1.50
N GLN A 119 25.98 -40.23 -1.43
CA GLN A 119 26.00 -41.67 -1.12
C GLN A 119 26.59 -42.51 -2.26
N GLN A 120 26.48 -42.06 -3.51
CA GLN A 120 26.96 -42.76 -4.70
C GLN A 120 28.41 -42.38 -5.09
N SER A 121 28.86 -41.18 -4.68
CA SER A 121 30.19 -40.63 -5.01
C SER A 121 31.34 -41.14 -4.14
N GLU A 122 31.08 -41.88 -3.05
CA GLU A 122 32.17 -42.48 -2.25
C GLU A 122 32.95 -43.57 -2.99
N GLU A 123 32.46 -44.06 -4.15
CA GLU A 123 33.09 -45.15 -4.90
C GLU A 123 34.02 -44.71 -6.05
N SER A 124 34.09 -43.44 -6.48
CA SER A 124 34.90 -43.07 -7.66
C SER A 124 35.39 -41.59 -7.72
N PRO A 125 36.71 -41.34 -7.76
CA PRO A 125 37.29 -39.98 -7.78
C PRO A 125 37.04 -39.18 -9.07
N ASP A 126 36.85 -39.82 -10.22
CA ASP A 126 36.53 -39.11 -11.48
C ASP A 126 35.10 -38.54 -11.49
N ALA A 127 34.17 -39.18 -10.77
CA ALA A 127 32.79 -38.68 -10.63
C ALA A 127 32.74 -37.38 -9.82
N TYR A 128 33.65 -37.22 -8.85
CA TYR A 128 33.74 -36.02 -8.03
C TYR A 128 34.14 -34.77 -8.84
N ILE A 129 35.08 -34.91 -9.79
CA ILE A 129 35.55 -33.78 -10.61
C ILE A 129 34.49 -33.34 -11.64
N GLN A 130 33.76 -34.30 -12.23
CA GLN A 130 32.62 -33.99 -13.10
C GLN A 130 31.46 -33.33 -12.34
N ASP A 131 31.21 -33.75 -11.09
CA ASP A 131 30.22 -33.11 -10.22
C ASP A 131 30.62 -31.67 -9.86
N GLU A 132 31.89 -31.43 -9.52
CA GLU A 132 32.40 -30.07 -9.26
C GLU A 132 32.22 -29.14 -10.47
N SER A 133 32.47 -29.66 -11.68
CA SER A 133 32.28 -28.91 -12.92
C SER A 133 30.81 -28.57 -13.17
N ARG A 134 29.89 -29.53 -12.93
CA ARG A 134 28.43 -29.28 -13.01
C ARG A 134 27.94 -28.30 -11.95
N ARG A 135 28.48 -28.36 -10.74
CA ARG A 135 28.14 -27.44 -9.64
C ARG A 135 28.52 -26.00 -9.97
N ILE A 136 29.65 -25.78 -10.62
CA ILE A 136 30.09 -24.45 -11.08
C ILE A 136 29.16 -23.92 -12.17
N GLU A 137 28.84 -24.76 -13.16
CA GLU A 137 27.92 -24.42 -14.26
C GLU A 137 26.51 -24.06 -13.75
N GLU A 138 25.99 -24.82 -12.79
CA GLU A 138 24.66 -24.60 -12.22
C GLU A 138 24.61 -23.35 -11.33
N SER A 139 25.67 -23.09 -10.54
CA SER A 139 25.81 -21.83 -9.80
C SER A 139 25.84 -20.61 -10.73
N HIS A 140 26.47 -20.71 -11.90
CA HIS A 140 26.54 -19.61 -12.86
C HIS A 140 25.15 -19.27 -13.42
N ASN A 141 24.36 -20.28 -13.77
CA ASN A 141 23.00 -20.11 -14.29
C ASN A 141 22.01 -19.54 -13.25
N VAL A 142 22.15 -19.93 -11.98
CA VAL A 142 21.32 -19.38 -10.88
C VAL A 142 21.65 -17.92 -10.62
N VAL A 143 22.93 -17.53 -10.67
CA VAL A 143 23.35 -16.14 -10.52
C VAL A 143 22.80 -15.26 -11.65
N ASP A 144 22.82 -15.73 -12.90
CA ASP A 144 22.26 -15.01 -14.03
C ASP A 144 20.73 -14.89 -13.96
N SER A 145 20.04 -15.92 -13.46
CA SER A 145 18.59 -15.87 -13.20
C SER A 145 18.25 -14.88 -12.08
N LEU A 146 19.01 -14.86 -10.99
CA LEU A 146 18.82 -13.89 -9.90
C LEU A 146 19.14 -12.46 -10.35
N LEU A 147 20.15 -12.29 -11.20
CA LEU A 147 20.49 -11.00 -11.78
C LEU A 147 19.33 -10.51 -12.67
N SER A 148 18.86 -11.33 -13.60
CA SER A 148 17.75 -10.95 -14.51
C SER A 148 16.42 -10.69 -13.77
N GLN A 149 16.12 -11.47 -12.73
CA GLN A 149 14.92 -11.27 -11.91
C GLN A 149 15.03 -10.01 -11.03
N ALA A 150 16.22 -9.69 -10.49
CA ALA A 150 16.47 -8.42 -9.80
C ALA A 150 16.36 -7.21 -10.75
N TRP A 151 16.80 -7.34 -12.01
CA TRP A 151 16.64 -6.29 -13.03
C TRP A 151 15.18 -6.06 -13.42
N GLN A 152 14.40 -7.14 -13.62
CA GLN A 152 12.96 -7.03 -13.92
C GLN A 152 12.18 -6.40 -12.76
N THR A 153 12.50 -6.76 -11.51
CA THR A 153 11.83 -6.18 -10.33
C THR A 153 12.28 -4.74 -10.06
N ARG A 154 13.55 -4.37 -10.33
CA ARG A 154 14.02 -2.98 -10.25
C ARG A 154 13.28 -2.07 -11.24
N ASP A 155 13.10 -2.52 -12.47
CA ASP A 155 12.41 -1.73 -13.50
C ASP A 155 10.92 -1.55 -13.18
N GLN A 156 10.29 -2.57 -12.59
CA GLN A 156 8.93 -2.48 -12.05
C GLN A 156 8.82 -1.50 -10.86
N PHE A 157 9.81 -1.45 -9.96
CA PHE A 157 9.83 -0.46 -8.88
C PHE A 157 10.18 0.96 -9.35
N ALA A 158 11.04 1.12 -10.35
CA ALA A 158 11.38 2.42 -10.93
C ALA A 158 10.19 3.01 -11.71
N SER A 159 9.51 2.18 -12.50
CA SER A 159 8.27 2.57 -13.18
C SER A 159 7.14 2.87 -12.18
N GLN A 160 7.01 2.12 -11.09
CA GLN A 160 6.10 2.47 -9.98
C GLN A 160 6.45 3.80 -9.31
N ARG A 161 7.73 4.11 -9.11
CA ARG A 161 8.15 5.40 -8.53
C ARG A 161 7.78 6.59 -9.42
N ALA A 162 7.87 6.45 -10.73
CA ALA A 162 7.40 7.47 -11.68
C ALA A 162 5.87 7.63 -11.65
N VAL A 163 5.13 6.53 -11.48
CA VAL A 163 3.67 6.55 -11.26
C VAL A 163 3.31 7.22 -9.93
N LEU A 164 4.06 6.98 -8.85
CA LEU A 164 3.86 7.62 -7.55
C LEU A 164 4.20 9.12 -7.57
N GLN A 165 5.27 9.53 -8.27
CA GLN A 165 5.58 10.95 -8.47
C GLN A 165 4.47 11.65 -9.26
N SER A 166 4.01 11.06 -10.36
CA SER A 166 2.91 11.63 -11.13
C SER A 166 1.57 11.65 -10.37
N ALA A 167 1.34 10.71 -9.44
CA ALA A 167 0.19 10.74 -8.54
C ALA A 167 0.33 11.80 -7.44
N GLY A 168 1.53 11.96 -6.88
CA GLY A 168 1.88 13.01 -5.91
C GLY A 168 1.76 14.42 -6.51
N ASP A 169 2.20 14.61 -7.75
CA ASP A 169 2.10 15.88 -8.48
C ASP A 169 0.64 16.21 -8.83
N LYS A 170 -0.17 15.21 -9.19
CA LYS A 170 -1.62 15.39 -9.37
C LYS A 170 -2.32 15.73 -8.05
N MET A 171 -1.88 15.16 -6.93
CA MET A 171 -2.41 15.49 -5.60
C MET A 171 -1.97 16.88 -5.15
N MET A 172 -0.71 17.27 -5.37
CA MET A 172 -0.20 18.62 -5.09
C MET A 172 -0.90 19.67 -5.95
N ASN A 173 -1.09 19.41 -7.25
CA ASN A 173 -1.88 20.29 -8.14
C ASN A 173 -3.35 20.33 -7.75
N THR A 174 -3.90 19.26 -7.16
CA THR A 174 -5.25 19.27 -6.59
C THR A 174 -5.29 20.09 -5.30
N LEU A 175 -4.27 19.99 -4.41
CA LEU A 175 -4.10 20.80 -3.21
C LEU A 175 -3.92 22.30 -3.54
N GLN A 176 -3.21 22.61 -4.62
CA GLN A 176 -3.11 23.97 -5.17
C GLN A 176 -4.40 24.45 -5.83
N ARG A 177 -5.37 23.56 -6.10
CA ARG A 177 -6.78 23.88 -6.41
C ARG A 177 -7.69 23.92 -5.17
N VAL A 178 -7.14 23.77 -3.96
CA VAL A 178 -7.83 24.01 -2.66
C VAL A 178 -7.63 25.43 -2.06
N PRO A 179 -7.37 26.54 -2.80
CA PRO A 179 -7.59 27.87 -2.23
C PRO A 179 -9.10 28.21 -2.08
N VAL A 180 -10.00 27.35 -2.56
CA VAL A 180 -11.46 27.54 -2.47
C VAL A 180 -11.99 27.32 -1.04
N ILE A 181 -11.39 26.45 -0.23
CA ILE A 181 -11.89 26.18 1.13
C ILE A 181 -11.70 27.40 2.04
N ASN A 182 -10.57 28.12 1.93
CA ASN A 182 -10.34 29.34 2.71
C ASN A 182 -11.31 30.47 2.30
N GLN A 183 -11.63 30.61 1.01
CA GLN A 183 -12.60 31.61 0.55
C GLN A 183 -14.03 31.28 0.99
N VAL A 184 -14.42 30.00 1.02
CA VAL A 184 -15.75 29.57 1.46
C VAL A 184 -15.90 29.73 2.98
N ILE A 185 -14.89 29.35 3.77
CA ILE A 185 -14.87 29.56 5.24
C ILE A 185 -14.87 31.06 5.58
N ALA A 186 -14.08 31.87 4.87
CA ALA A 186 -14.08 33.32 5.05
C ALA A 186 -15.42 33.99 4.65
N LYS A 187 -16.07 33.52 3.57
CA LYS A 187 -17.41 33.99 3.17
C LYS A 187 -18.50 33.64 4.19
N ILE A 188 -18.38 32.50 4.87
CA ILE A 188 -19.31 32.10 5.95
C ILE A 188 -19.13 32.97 7.19
N ASN A 189 -17.89 33.27 7.60
CA ASN A 189 -17.63 34.11 8.78
C ASN A 189 -18.02 35.59 8.54
N THR A 190 -17.81 36.11 7.34
CA THR A 190 -18.19 37.50 7.00
C THR A 190 -19.70 37.75 7.00
N ARG A 191 -20.53 36.77 6.60
CA ARG A 191 -22.00 36.90 6.69
C ARG A 191 -22.49 36.94 8.14
N ARG A 192 -21.92 36.14 9.04
CA ARG A 192 -22.25 36.18 10.48
C ARG A 192 -21.84 37.52 11.14
N LYS A 193 -20.65 38.03 10.81
CA LYS A 193 -20.18 39.32 11.34
C LYS A 193 -21.04 40.51 10.88
N LYS A 194 -21.49 40.52 9.62
CA LYS A 194 -22.39 41.58 9.11
C LYS A 194 -23.72 41.61 9.87
N ASN A 195 -24.33 40.46 10.11
CA ASN A 195 -25.58 40.38 10.86
C ASN A 195 -25.43 40.84 12.31
N ALA A 196 -24.30 40.49 12.97
CA ALA A 196 -24.02 40.94 14.32
C ALA A 196 -23.79 42.46 14.41
N LEU A 197 -23.14 43.06 13.41
CA LEU A 197 -22.85 44.49 13.37
C LEU A 197 -24.12 45.33 13.13
N ILE A 198 -25.02 44.85 12.26
CA ILE A 198 -26.34 45.48 12.03
C ILE A 198 -27.18 45.42 13.31
N LEU A 199 -27.21 44.27 13.98
CA LEU A 199 -27.96 44.09 15.23
C LEU A 199 -27.42 44.99 16.35
N ALA A 200 -26.09 45.06 16.50
CA ALA A 200 -25.45 45.94 17.48
C ALA A 200 -25.74 47.42 17.21
N GLY A 201 -25.70 47.86 15.94
CA GLY A 201 -26.04 49.24 15.58
C GLY A 201 -27.48 49.62 15.91
N LEU A 202 -28.43 48.71 15.67
CA LEU A 202 -29.85 48.89 16.00
C LEU A 202 -30.07 49.05 17.50
N ILE A 203 -29.41 48.22 18.31
CA ILE A 203 -29.49 48.27 19.77
C ILE A 203 -28.93 49.61 20.29
N THR A 204 -27.74 50.02 19.82
CA THR A 204 -27.12 51.27 20.24
C THR A 204 -27.97 52.48 19.85
N LEU A 205 -28.54 52.49 18.64
CA LEU A 205 -29.43 53.57 18.18
C LEU A 205 -30.70 53.65 19.03
N CYS A 206 -31.33 52.52 19.34
CA CYS A 206 -32.50 52.47 20.22
C CYS A 206 -32.21 53.02 21.62
N ILE A 207 -31.06 52.70 22.20
CA ILE A 207 -30.65 53.20 23.53
C ILE A 207 -30.43 54.71 23.49
N LEU A 208 -29.79 55.23 22.44
CA LEU A 208 -29.50 56.66 22.29
C LEU A 208 -30.78 57.48 22.07
N PHE A 209 -31.71 56.96 21.27
CA PHE A 209 -33.03 57.58 21.11
C PHE A 209 -33.77 57.68 22.44
N LEU A 210 -33.83 56.59 23.22
CA LEU A 210 -34.47 56.59 24.53
C LEU A 210 -33.85 57.63 25.47
N PHE A 211 -32.52 57.74 25.49
CA PHE A 211 -31.81 58.71 26.32
C PHE A 211 -32.01 60.17 25.89
N PHE A 212 -32.21 60.42 24.59
CA PHE A 212 -32.39 61.80 24.09
C PHE A 212 -33.85 62.26 24.17
N THR A 213 -34.80 61.32 24.14
CA THR A 213 -36.24 61.63 24.27
C THR A 213 -36.73 61.71 25.71
N TRP A 214 -35.89 61.34 26.69
CA TRP A 214 -36.17 61.40 28.12
C TRP A 214 -35.33 62.49 28.76
#